data_AF-A0A6J1N330-F1
#
_entry.id   AF-A0A6J1N330-F1
#
_cell.length_a   1.000
_cell.length_b   1.000
_cell.length_c   1.000
_cell.angle_alpha   90.00
_cell.angle_beta   90.00
_cell.angle_gamma   90.00
#
_symmetry.space_group_name_H-M   'P 1'
#
loop_
_entity.id
_entity.type
_entity.pdbx_description
1 polymer ?
#
loop_
_entity_poly.entity_id
_entity_poly.type
_entity_poly.pdbx_seq_one_letter_code
_entity_poly.pdbx_strand_id
1 'polypeptide(L)'
;MRCQLFLLWLALSLLHSSHGHARTFTRCQLMRELLRYNFSRTTVPYWVCLIEHASGRTTEKVTNHNNSYTSFGLFQINNKEWCKKGRKGGRCHIKCEDLLNEDLADDVRCAKNIYGRVGFKAWPASFAYCKEKSLPDLSRC
;
A
#
# COMPACT_ATOMS: atom_id res chain seq x y z
N MET A 1 -9.92 37.91 -30.43
CA MET A 1 -10.77 36.89 -29.76
C MET A 1 -10.35 35.44 -30.04
N ARG A 2 -9.79 35.08 -31.21
CA ARG A 2 -9.30 33.72 -31.50
C ARG A 2 -8.03 33.29 -30.75
N CYS A 3 -7.20 34.23 -30.28
CA CYS A 3 -5.93 33.93 -29.61
C CYS A 3 -6.09 33.55 -28.12
N GLN A 4 -7.18 34.01 -27.46
CA GLN A 4 -7.44 33.68 -26.05
C GLN A 4 -7.96 32.25 -25.84
N LEU A 5 -8.63 31.67 -26.84
CA LEU A 5 -9.13 30.28 -26.79
C LEU A 5 -8.00 29.24 -26.89
N PHE A 6 -6.92 29.52 -27.62
CA PHE A 6 -5.76 28.63 -27.72
C PHE A 6 -4.96 28.57 -26.41
N LEU A 7 -4.86 29.69 -25.70
CA LEU A 7 -4.19 29.76 -24.39
C LEU A 7 -4.93 28.95 -23.31
N LEU A 8 -6.26 28.90 -23.37
CA LEU A 8 -7.09 28.07 -22.48
C LEU A 8 -6.96 26.57 -22.77
N TRP A 9 -6.71 26.17 -24.02
CA TRP A 9 -6.53 24.77 -24.41
C TRP A 9 -5.15 24.23 -24.01
N LEU A 10 -4.11 25.06 -24.08
CA LEU A 10 -2.75 24.76 -23.58
C LEU A 10 -2.67 24.70 -22.05
N ALA A 11 -3.55 25.40 -21.33
CA ALA A 11 -3.63 25.31 -19.87
C ALA A 11 -4.32 24.02 -19.38
N LEU A 12 -5.20 23.42 -20.20
CA LEU A 12 -5.97 22.22 -19.83
C LEU A 12 -5.21 20.91 -20.06
N SER A 13 -4.13 20.93 -20.85
CA SER A 13 -3.27 19.76 -21.10
C SER A 13 -2.22 19.49 -20.01
N LEU A 14 -2.14 20.35 -18.98
CA LEU A 14 -1.28 20.16 -17.81
C LEU A 14 -1.91 19.32 -16.68
N LEU A 15 -3.01 18.61 -16.95
CA LEU A 15 -3.43 17.49 -16.11
C LEU A 15 -2.50 16.31 -16.39
N HIS A 16 -1.24 16.43 -15.92
CA HIS A 16 -0.30 15.33 -15.86
C HIS A 16 -0.99 14.19 -15.11
N SER A 17 -1.33 13.13 -15.84
CA SER A 17 -1.65 11.85 -15.24
C SER A 17 -0.36 11.37 -14.61
N SER A 18 -0.16 11.67 -13.32
CA SER A 18 0.89 11.12 -12.49
C SER A 18 0.67 9.61 -12.45
N HIS A 19 1.23 8.90 -13.43
CA HIS A 19 1.45 7.48 -13.32
C HIS A 19 2.43 7.35 -12.18
N GLY A 20 1.90 7.06 -10.98
CA GLY A 20 2.73 6.76 -9.83
C GLY A 20 3.64 5.62 -10.23
N HIS A 21 4.94 5.86 -10.19
CA HIS A 21 5.91 4.81 -10.42
C HIS A 21 5.78 3.75 -9.31
N ALA A 22 6.21 2.53 -9.60
CA ALA A 22 6.28 1.48 -8.60
C ALA A 22 7.57 1.63 -7.77
N ARG A 23 7.48 1.45 -6.46
CA ARG A 23 8.64 1.50 -5.56
C ARG A 23 8.85 0.14 -4.90
N THR A 24 10.06 -0.41 -5.06
CA THR A 24 10.51 -1.59 -4.31
C THR A 24 11.50 -1.15 -3.22
N PHE A 25 11.17 -1.45 -1.96
CA PHE A 25 12.00 -1.08 -0.82
C PHE A 25 13.04 -2.16 -0.52
N THR A 26 14.24 -1.75 -0.12
CA THR A 26 15.10 -2.62 0.71
C THR A 26 14.48 -2.77 2.11
N ARG A 27 14.90 -3.80 2.86
CA ARG A 27 14.42 -4.02 4.24
C ARG A 27 14.59 -2.80 5.14
N CYS A 28 15.77 -2.18 5.13
CA CYS A 28 16.03 -1.01 5.97
C CYS A 28 15.28 0.25 5.50
N GLN A 29 15.11 0.44 4.18
CA GLN A 29 14.26 1.52 3.69
C GLN A 29 12.81 1.33 4.13
N LEU A 30 12.27 0.10 4.04
CA LEU A 30 10.92 -0.20 4.50
C LEU A 30 10.76 0.07 6.00
N MET A 31 11.69 -0.41 6.84
CA MET A 31 11.69 -0.12 8.28
C MET A 31 11.64 1.39 8.56
N ARG A 32 12.52 2.17 7.92
CA ARG A 32 12.57 3.63 8.12
C ARG A 32 11.30 4.31 7.66
N GLU A 33 10.73 3.88 6.54
CA GLU A 33 9.47 4.41 6.02
C GLU A 33 8.32 4.13 7.00
N LEU A 34 8.21 2.91 7.53
CA LEU A 34 7.21 2.57 8.56
C LEU A 34 7.38 3.43 9.83
N LEU A 35 8.61 3.66 10.28
CA LEU A 35 8.88 4.53 11.42
C LEU A 35 8.50 5.99 11.14
N ARG A 36 8.79 6.50 9.94
CA ARG A 36 8.39 7.85 9.49
C ARG A 36 6.86 8.00 9.50
N TYR A 37 6.15 6.93 9.16
CA TYR A 37 4.70 6.85 9.24
C TYR A 37 4.15 6.54 10.63
N ASN A 38 4.96 6.62 11.70
CA ASN A 38 4.54 6.42 13.08
C ASN A 38 3.95 5.02 13.36
N PHE A 39 4.52 3.97 12.78
CA PHE A 39 4.29 2.62 13.28
C PHE A 39 5.08 2.40 14.58
N SER A 40 4.50 1.67 15.54
CA SER A 40 5.18 1.38 16.81
C SER A 40 6.47 0.60 16.56
N ARG A 41 7.57 1.02 17.19
CA ARG A 41 8.85 0.29 17.14
C ARG A 41 8.70 -1.19 17.52
N THR A 42 7.78 -1.52 18.42
CA THR A 42 7.51 -2.90 18.86
C THR A 42 6.85 -3.76 17.78
N THR A 43 6.08 -3.16 16.87
CA THR A 43 5.35 -3.89 15.81
C THR A 43 6.03 -3.80 14.45
N VAL A 44 7.00 -2.90 14.26
CA VAL A 44 7.74 -2.74 13.00
C VAL A 44 8.38 -4.06 12.51
N PRO A 45 9.04 -4.89 13.33
CA PRO A 45 9.58 -6.17 12.85
C PRO A 45 8.51 -7.10 12.26
N TYR A 46 7.31 -7.13 12.86
CA TYR A 46 6.18 -7.87 12.31
C TYR A 46 5.68 -7.29 10.98
N TRP A 47 5.54 -5.97 10.89
CA TRP A 47 5.14 -5.30 9.65
C TRP A 47 6.13 -5.54 8.52
N VAL A 48 7.44 -5.47 8.80
CA VAL A 48 8.48 -5.76 7.81
C VAL A 48 8.36 -7.21 7.33
N CYS A 49 8.25 -8.18 8.24
CA CYS A 49 8.06 -9.58 7.86
C CYS A 49 6.80 -9.78 7.01
N LEU A 50 5.67 -9.20 7.43
CA LEU A 50 4.39 -9.31 6.74
C LEU A 50 4.48 -8.78 5.31
N ILE A 51 5.04 -7.59 5.13
CA ILE A 51 5.18 -6.93 3.83
C ILE A 51 6.18 -7.69 2.95
N GLU A 52 7.30 -8.17 3.50
CA GLU A 52 8.27 -8.99 2.76
C GLU A 52 7.61 -10.25 2.20
N HIS A 53 6.82 -10.95 3.00
CA HIS A 53 6.12 -12.16 2.56
C HIS A 53 4.92 -11.86 1.64
N ALA A 54 4.17 -10.79 1.91
CA ALA A 54 2.93 -10.48 1.20
C ALA A 54 3.18 -9.90 -0.19
N SER A 55 4.10 -8.92 -0.30
CA SER A 55 4.32 -8.14 -1.52
C SER A 55 5.74 -8.19 -2.05
N GLY A 56 6.69 -8.75 -1.30
CA GLY A 56 8.12 -8.64 -1.66
C GLY A 56 8.64 -7.20 -1.51
N ARG A 57 7.94 -6.36 -0.72
CA ARG A 57 8.26 -4.94 -0.48
C ARG A 57 8.08 -4.03 -1.71
N THR A 58 7.28 -4.42 -2.70
CA THR A 58 6.92 -3.53 -3.82
C THR A 58 5.52 -2.94 -3.64
N THR A 59 5.34 -1.68 -4.04
CA THR A 59 4.05 -1.00 -4.04
C THR A 59 3.14 -1.41 -5.20
N GLU A 60 3.63 -2.10 -6.22
CA GLU A 60 2.82 -2.47 -7.40
C GLU A 60 2.21 -3.87 -7.33
N LYS A 61 2.42 -4.60 -6.23
CA LYS A 61 1.97 -6.00 -6.15
C LYS A 61 0.45 -6.09 -6.22
N VAL A 62 -0.05 -6.81 -7.22
CA VAL A 62 -1.45 -7.21 -7.33
C VAL A 62 -1.53 -8.74 -7.24
N THR A 63 -2.30 -9.25 -6.28
CA THR A 63 -2.50 -10.69 -6.09
C THR A 63 -3.97 -11.05 -6.27
N ASN A 64 -4.25 -11.91 -7.24
CA ASN A 64 -5.58 -12.46 -7.47
C ASN A 64 -5.76 -13.73 -6.64
N HIS A 65 -6.75 -13.75 -5.75
CA HIS A 65 -7.05 -14.91 -4.93
C HIS A 65 -8.18 -15.72 -5.60
N ASN A 66 -7.83 -16.49 -6.64
CA ASN A 66 -8.67 -17.46 -7.37
C ASN A 66 -10.16 -17.09 -7.38
N ASN A 67 -10.48 -15.91 -7.93
CA ASN A 67 -11.82 -15.36 -8.14
C ASN A 67 -12.61 -14.88 -6.91
N SER A 68 -12.08 -14.97 -5.69
CA SER A 68 -12.75 -14.44 -4.51
C SER A 68 -12.56 -12.94 -4.35
N TYR A 69 -11.32 -12.47 -4.47
CA TYR A 69 -10.94 -11.06 -4.33
C TYR A 69 -9.53 -10.81 -4.84
N THR A 70 -9.16 -9.54 -4.96
CA THR A 70 -7.80 -9.10 -5.32
C THR A 70 -7.23 -8.27 -4.18
N SER A 71 -5.94 -8.46 -3.90
CA SER A 71 -5.16 -7.69 -2.92
C SER A 71 -4.16 -6.79 -3.63
N PHE A 72 -3.94 -5.59 -3.08
CA PHE A 72 -3.23 -4.50 -3.74
C PHE A 72 -2.13 -3.93 -2.85
N GLY A 73 -1.07 -3.48 -3.50
CA GLY A 73 -0.11 -2.58 -2.90
C GLY A 73 0.87 -3.23 -1.95
N LEU A 74 1.64 -2.38 -1.29
CA LEU A 74 2.69 -2.79 -0.35
C LEU A 74 2.15 -3.68 0.76
N PHE A 75 0.95 -3.35 1.26
CA PHE A 75 0.29 -4.05 2.35
C PHE A 75 -0.67 -5.14 1.89
N GLN A 76 -0.82 -5.42 0.59
CA GLN A 76 -1.78 -6.42 0.08
C GLN A 76 -3.21 -6.23 0.66
N ILE A 77 -3.72 -5.01 0.58
CA ILE A 77 -5.08 -4.66 1.04
C ILE A 77 -6.10 -5.16 0.02
N ASN A 78 -7.13 -5.87 0.47
CA ASN A 78 -8.09 -6.51 -0.44
C ASN A 78 -9.30 -5.64 -0.80
N ASN A 79 -9.83 -5.87 -2.01
CA ASN A 79 -11.06 -5.25 -2.50
C ASN A 79 -12.36 -5.92 -2.04
N LYS A 80 -12.28 -7.01 -1.25
CA LYS A 80 -13.46 -7.67 -0.67
C LYS A 80 -14.08 -6.79 0.41
N GLU A 81 -13.24 -6.12 1.19
CA GLU A 81 -13.67 -5.37 2.37
C GLU A 81 -13.15 -3.93 2.40
N TRP A 82 -11.90 -3.68 1.98
CA TRP A 82 -11.18 -2.46 2.39
C TRP A 82 -11.15 -1.37 1.33
N CYS A 83 -10.95 -1.73 0.06
CA CYS A 83 -10.96 -0.79 -1.07
C CYS A 83 -11.98 -1.23 -2.14
N LYS A 84 -12.21 -0.41 -3.17
CA LYS A 84 -13.02 -0.81 -4.34
C LYS A 84 -12.30 -0.52 -5.65
N LYS A 85 -12.37 -1.48 -6.61
CA LYS A 85 -11.77 -1.32 -7.94
C LYS A 85 -12.54 -0.26 -8.74
N GLY A 86 -11.84 0.61 -9.48
CA GLY A 86 -12.42 1.57 -10.41
C GLY A 86 -13.10 2.79 -9.77
N ARG A 87 -13.42 2.76 -8.48
CA ARG A 87 -14.06 3.86 -7.74
C ARG A 87 -13.73 3.81 -6.26
N LYS A 88 -13.89 4.93 -5.55
CA LYS A 88 -13.76 4.96 -4.09
C LYS A 88 -14.83 4.06 -3.42
N GLY A 89 -14.42 3.34 -2.39
CA GLY A 89 -15.32 2.48 -1.61
C GLY A 89 -14.57 1.59 -0.63
N GLY A 90 -15.28 0.57 -0.11
CA GLY A 90 -14.76 -0.27 0.96
C GLY A 90 -14.65 0.49 2.28
N ARG A 91 -14.17 -0.19 3.34
CA ARG A 91 -14.07 0.40 4.68
C ARG A 91 -13.01 1.51 4.78
N CYS A 92 -12.05 1.56 3.86
CA CYS A 92 -11.06 2.63 3.77
C CYS A 92 -11.50 3.81 2.88
N HIS A 93 -12.63 3.71 2.16
CA HIS A 93 -13.16 4.76 1.28
C HIS A 93 -12.15 5.23 0.19
N ILE A 94 -11.35 4.30 -0.33
CA ILE A 94 -10.33 4.56 -1.36
C ILE A 94 -10.58 3.73 -2.61
N LYS A 95 -9.99 4.14 -3.72
CA LYS A 95 -9.94 3.33 -4.94
C LYS A 95 -8.76 2.36 -4.80
N CYS A 96 -8.92 1.09 -5.15
CA CYS A 96 -7.86 0.10 -4.94
C CYS A 96 -6.59 0.42 -5.75
N GLU A 97 -6.75 1.07 -6.90
CA GLU A 97 -5.66 1.50 -7.74
C GLU A 97 -4.82 2.63 -7.11
N ASP A 98 -5.36 3.35 -6.12
CA ASP A 98 -4.61 4.38 -5.37
C ASP A 98 -3.51 3.73 -4.50
N LEU A 99 -3.63 2.44 -4.16
CA LEU A 99 -2.63 1.69 -3.39
C LEU A 99 -1.42 1.21 -4.21
N LEU A 100 -1.34 1.56 -5.50
CA LEU A 100 -0.34 1.06 -6.44
C LEU A 100 0.65 2.15 -6.89
N ASN A 101 0.93 3.13 -6.04
CA ASN A 101 1.85 4.23 -6.34
C ASN A 101 2.97 4.34 -5.28
N GLU A 102 3.83 5.36 -5.37
CA GLU A 102 4.94 5.56 -4.42
C GLU A 102 4.55 6.28 -3.12
N ASP A 103 3.44 7.02 -3.13
CA ASP A 103 2.89 7.71 -1.97
C ASP A 103 2.10 6.72 -1.11
N LEU A 104 2.68 6.37 0.04
CA LEU A 104 2.08 5.41 0.96
C LEU A 104 1.06 6.02 1.93
N ALA A 105 0.69 7.30 1.81
CA ALA A 105 -0.13 7.96 2.82
C ALA A 105 -1.51 7.32 2.99
N ASP A 106 -2.16 6.91 1.90
CA ASP A 106 -3.44 6.20 1.93
C ASP A 106 -3.30 4.71 2.25
N ASP A 107 -2.27 4.05 1.72
CA ASP A 107 -1.85 2.69 2.10
C ASP A 107 -1.72 2.54 3.61
N VAL A 108 -0.90 3.39 4.23
CA VAL A 108 -0.60 3.37 5.67
C VAL A 108 -1.85 3.65 6.47
N ARG A 109 -2.65 4.64 6.08
CA ARG A 109 -3.89 4.98 6.77
C ARG A 109 -4.84 3.78 6.76
N CYS A 110 -4.98 3.12 5.63
CA CYS A 110 -5.84 1.94 5.50
C CYS A 110 -5.27 0.75 6.30
N ALA A 111 -3.98 0.44 6.18
CA ALA A 111 -3.33 -0.65 6.91
C ALA A 111 -3.44 -0.48 8.43
N LYS A 112 -3.27 0.74 8.95
CA LYS A 112 -3.49 1.04 10.38
C LYS A 112 -4.94 0.86 10.81
N ASN A 113 -5.91 1.26 9.99
CA ASN A 113 -7.34 1.04 10.26
C ASN A 113 -7.67 -0.47 10.31
N ILE A 114 -7.13 -1.24 9.37
CA ILE A 114 -7.25 -2.71 9.35
C ILE A 114 -6.67 -3.31 10.63
N TYR A 115 -5.43 -2.93 10.97
CA TYR A 115 -4.75 -3.42 12.16
C TYR A 115 -5.49 -3.05 13.45
N GLY A 116 -6.02 -1.83 13.57
CA GLY A 116 -6.80 -1.42 14.73
C GLY A 116 -8.09 -2.21 14.92
N ARG A 117 -8.64 -2.80 13.84
CA ARG A 117 -9.89 -3.57 13.88
C ARG A 117 -9.68 -5.08 14.03
N VAL A 118 -8.69 -5.63 13.33
CA VAL A 118 -8.51 -7.08 13.14
C VAL A 118 -7.13 -7.55 13.64
N GLY A 119 -6.20 -6.63 13.85
CA GLY A 119 -4.79 -6.93 14.10
C GLY A 119 -4.13 -7.57 12.88
N PHE A 120 -3.00 -8.25 13.10
CA PHE A 120 -2.25 -8.92 12.03
C PHE A 120 -2.99 -10.09 11.38
N LYS A 121 -4.06 -10.60 12.00
CA LYS A 121 -4.89 -11.67 11.45
C LYS A 121 -5.58 -11.31 10.13
N ALA A 122 -5.65 -10.02 9.78
CA ALA A 122 -6.12 -9.58 8.46
C ALA A 122 -5.23 -10.05 7.30
N TRP A 123 -3.98 -10.45 7.57
CA TRP A 123 -3.03 -11.00 6.60
C TRP A 123 -2.69 -12.45 6.94
N PRO A 124 -3.62 -13.40 6.81
CA PRO A 124 -3.50 -14.72 7.43
C PRO A 124 -2.27 -15.51 6.98
N ALA A 125 -1.98 -15.54 5.68
CA ALA A 125 -0.83 -16.28 5.14
C ALA A 125 0.50 -15.71 5.64
N SER A 126 0.72 -14.40 5.49
CA SER A 126 1.94 -13.75 5.96
C SER A 126 2.03 -13.77 7.49
N PHE A 127 0.93 -13.64 8.21
CA PHE A 127 0.93 -13.66 9.66
C PHE A 127 1.29 -15.05 10.21
N ALA A 128 0.77 -16.12 9.59
CA ALA A 128 1.18 -17.49 9.93
C ALA A 128 2.69 -17.68 9.69
N TYR A 129 3.19 -17.27 8.53
CA TYR A 129 4.62 -17.32 8.21
C TYR A 129 5.48 -16.58 9.25
N CYS A 130 5.10 -15.35 9.61
CA CYS A 130 5.84 -14.51 10.55
C CYS A 130 5.73 -14.95 12.01
N LYS A 131 4.80 -15.84 12.34
CA LYS A 131 4.70 -16.46 13.66
C LYS A 131 5.62 -17.66 13.82
N GLU A 132 5.82 -18.43 12.75
CA GLU A 132 6.63 -19.65 12.77
C GLU A 132 8.12 -19.37 12.58
N LYS A 133 8.46 -18.26 11.91
CA LYS A 133 9.83 -17.84 11.66
C LYS A 133 10.28 -16.78 12.65
N SER A 134 11.59 -16.69 12.87
CA SER A 134 12.16 -15.52 13.54
C SER A 134 11.86 -14.27 12.73
N LEU A 135 11.50 -13.19 13.43
CA LEU A 135 11.31 -11.88 12.80
C LEU A 135 12.65 -11.40 12.22
N PRO A 136 12.61 -10.57 11.16
CA PRO A 136 13.82 -10.04 10.56
C PRO A 136 14.65 -9.29 11.59
N ASP A 137 15.96 -9.53 11.61
CA ASP A 137 16.90 -8.72 12.36
C ASP A 137 17.01 -7.35 11.70
N LEU A 138 16.58 -6.33 12.44
CA LEU A 138 16.59 -4.92 12.02
C LEU A 138 17.65 -4.10 12.76
N SER A 139 18.50 -4.72 13.58
CA SER A 139 19.54 -4.02 14.35
C SER A 139 20.65 -3.40 13.48
N ARG A 140 20.79 -3.88 12.24
CA ARG A 140 21.75 -3.40 11.24
C ARG A 140 21.15 -2.37 10.28
N CYS A 141 19.92 -1.94 10.55
CA CYS A 141 19.26 -0.81 9.93
C CYS A 141 19.33 0.40 10.89
#